data_AF-A0A0B2UST5-F1
#
_entry.id   AF-A0A0B2UST5-F1
#
_cell.length_a   1.000
_cell.length_b   1.000
_cell.length_c   1.000
_cell.angle_alpha   90.00
_cell.angle_beta   90.00
_cell.angle_gamma   90.00
#
_symmetry.space_group_name_H-M   'P 1'
#
loop_
_entity.id
_entity.type
_entity.pdbx_description
1 polymer ?
#
loop_
_entity_poly.entity_id
_entity_poly.type
_entity_poly.pdbx_seq_one_letter_code
_entity_poly.pdbx_strand_id
1 'polypeptide(L)'
;MRRKGSMGFCDVCEGLPFTDLVRWTRLASLLVAMSEPPPESISFGDLRSAPDCHPECAGCSESRSAVSCFACKHLTQSLRNRAGFKCVSHCDEGFFVEGDKCRVCSPNCKSCVKAEQCQTCPGAKLLIDVDHYAHLDHGQCVDACPEGLEADYTIAIQARCVLKKNVCSVGYYEAPNRVCTVCDDACATCHGPGPLQCDSCAPHYSNLSVGYCRPCCADNQDPMEIHCEDCKLTASQRAQRRHSGFQTFLMFAVVLALVCCAFGVMLKLYANGMWNSPSRNNIDYTPLPAQSSLNVDDSSSEAESEFEPTDVVTTK
;
A
#
# COMPACT_ATOMS: atom_id res chain seq x y z
N MET A 1 46.74 28.72 31.16
CA MET A 1 46.95 29.89 30.29
C MET A 1 46.10 29.68 29.04
N ARG A 2 44.80 29.99 28.99
CA ARG A 2 44.15 31.32 28.78
C ARG A 2 44.83 32.21 27.75
N ARG A 3 44.18 32.36 26.58
CA ARG A 3 43.69 33.60 25.92
C ARG A 3 43.15 33.21 24.53
N LYS A 4 42.21 33.88 23.87
CA LYS A 4 41.04 34.74 24.18
C LYS A 4 40.62 35.30 22.79
N GLY A 5 39.32 35.50 22.58
CA GLY A 5 38.77 36.36 21.53
C GLY A 5 37.67 35.66 20.72
N SER A 6 36.47 36.19 20.55
CA SER A 6 35.89 37.48 20.92
C SER A 6 34.36 37.39 20.74
N MET A 7 33.60 37.76 21.78
CA MET A 7 32.16 38.03 21.73
C MET A 7 31.89 39.41 21.12
N GLY A 8 30.77 39.53 20.41
CA GLY A 8 30.11 40.81 20.12
C GLY A 8 28.64 40.71 20.51
N PHE A 9 28.37 40.85 21.81
CA PHE A 9 27.05 41.19 22.36
C PHE A 9 26.95 42.72 22.34
N CYS A 10 25.81 43.26 21.89
CA CYS A 10 25.45 44.65 22.16
C CYS A 10 24.79 44.73 23.54
N ASP A 11 25.49 45.40 24.46
CA ASP A 11 24.91 45.98 25.66
C ASP A 11 24.08 47.22 25.31
N VAL A 12 22.98 47.40 26.05
CA VAL A 12 22.59 48.61 26.81
C VAL A 12 21.06 48.69 26.86
N CYS A 13 20.52 48.42 28.05
CA CYS A 13 19.69 49.39 28.79
C CYS A 13 19.57 48.90 30.24
N GLU A 14 20.31 49.57 31.12
CA GLU A 14 20.26 49.41 32.57
C GLU A 14 18.97 50.01 33.17
N GLY A 15 18.49 49.38 34.26
CA GLY A 15 18.10 50.11 35.46
C GLY A 15 16.60 50.21 35.80
N LEU A 16 16.09 49.30 36.64
CA LEU A 16 15.02 49.57 37.63
C LEU A 16 15.16 48.62 38.86
N PRO A 17 14.73 49.03 40.07
CA PRO A 17 15.35 48.64 41.34
C PRO A 17 14.85 47.34 41.99
N PHE A 18 15.76 46.76 42.78
CA PHE A 18 15.67 45.59 43.65
C PHE A 18 14.76 45.82 44.87
N THR A 19 13.43 45.86 44.71
CA THR A 19 12.49 45.61 45.83
C THR A 19 11.11 45.26 45.28
N ASP A 20 10.87 43.99 44.92
CA ASP A 20 9.52 43.38 44.95
C ASP A 20 9.53 41.85 44.71
N LEU A 21 10.62 41.16 45.05
CA LEU A 21 10.77 39.72 44.81
C LEU A 21 10.11 38.81 45.86
N VAL A 22 9.34 39.35 46.82
CA VAL A 22 8.75 38.56 47.92
C VAL A 22 7.22 38.45 47.85
N ARG A 23 6.56 39.17 46.93
CA ARG A 23 5.09 39.14 46.79
C ARG A 23 4.57 38.29 45.61
N TRP A 24 5.45 37.89 44.69
CA TRP A 24 5.10 37.03 43.55
C TRP A 24 5.27 35.52 43.83
N THR A 25 6.04 35.14 44.84
CA THR A 25 6.25 33.72 45.21
C THR A 25 5.07 33.11 45.98
N ARG A 26 4.11 33.91 46.47
CA ARG A 26 2.86 33.40 47.08
C ARG A 26 1.68 33.28 46.12
N LEU A 27 1.78 33.83 44.91
CA LEU A 27 0.73 33.70 43.88
C LEU A 27 1.06 32.61 42.84
N ALA A 28 2.32 32.20 42.72
CA ALA A 28 2.70 31.06 41.87
C ALA A 28 2.40 29.68 42.51
N SER A 29 2.24 29.59 43.84
CA SER A 29 1.87 28.34 44.53
C SER A 29 0.37 28.05 44.57
N LEU A 30 -0.50 28.96 44.08
CA LEU A 30 -1.95 28.73 43.99
C LEU A 30 -2.42 28.29 42.58
N LEU A 31 -1.52 28.16 41.61
CA LEU A 31 -1.83 27.66 40.26
C LEU A 31 -1.38 26.20 40.02
N VAL A 32 -0.89 25.51 41.06
CA VAL A 32 -0.52 24.08 41.01
C VAL A 32 -1.57 23.27 41.80
N ALA A 33 -2.80 23.25 41.32
CA ALA A 33 -3.84 22.32 41.77
C ALA A 33 -5.02 22.26 40.79
N MET A 34 -4.74 22.16 39.49
CA MET A 34 -5.67 21.58 38.55
C MET A 34 -4.97 20.36 37.98
N SER A 35 -5.25 19.22 38.60
CA SER A 35 -4.92 17.91 38.06
C SER A 35 -5.41 17.84 36.62
N GLU A 36 -4.47 17.88 35.69
CA GLU A 36 -4.67 17.48 34.30
C GLU A 36 -5.30 16.08 34.34
N PRO A 37 -6.50 15.87 33.76
CA PRO A 37 -7.08 14.55 33.72
C PRO A 37 -6.09 13.63 33.00
N PRO A 38 -5.83 12.41 33.52
CA PRO A 38 -4.99 11.46 32.83
C PRO A 38 -5.53 11.25 31.41
N PRO A 39 -4.63 11.02 30.41
CA PRO A 39 -5.03 10.93 29.01
C PRO A 39 -6.19 9.95 28.90
N GLU A 40 -7.29 10.43 28.32
CA GLU A 40 -8.53 9.68 28.15
C GLU A 40 -8.19 8.29 27.64
N SER A 41 -8.49 7.29 28.47
CA SER A 41 -8.30 5.90 28.13
C SER A 41 -9.08 5.63 26.84
N ILE A 42 -8.37 5.36 25.77
CA ILE A 42 -8.97 4.88 24.51
C ILE A 42 -9.70 3.60 24.88
N SER A 43 -11.02 3.70 24.98
CA SER A 43 -11.89 2.62 25.42
C SER A 43 -12.24 1.75 24.22
N PHE A 44 -11.59 0.60 24.13
CA PHE A 44 -11.99 -0.47 23.21
C PHE A 44 -13.03 -1.36 23.93
N GLY A 45 -14.25 -0.85 24.11
CA GLY A 45 -15.30 -1.55 24.90
C GLY A 45 -14.97 -1.64 26.40
N ASP A 46 -15.44 -2.68 27.09
CA ASP A 46 -15.30 -2.89 28.56
C ASP A 46 -13.85 -3.15 29.06
N LEU A 47 -12.83 -3.02 28.21
CA LEU A 47 -11.43 -3.31 28.54
C LEU A 47 -10.68 -2.04 28.94
N ARG A 48 -10.38 -1.90 30.24
CA ARG A 48 -9.50 -0.84 30.75
C ARG A 48 -8.04 -1.14 30.44
N SER A 49 -7.33 -0.15 29.90
CA SER A 49 -5.88 -0.25 29.66
C SER A 49 -5.11 -0.24 30.97
N ALA A 50 -4.06 -1.07 31.06
CA ALA A 50 -3.11 -1.07 32.16
C ALA A 50 -2.26 0.23 32.18
N PRO A 51 -1.76 0.67 33.35
CA PRO A 51 -0.81 1.78 33.44
C PRO A 51 0.55 1.40 32.82
N ASP A 52 1.34 2.38 32.38
CA ASP A 52 2.69 2.19 31.83
C ASP A 52 2.78 1.22 30.63
N CYS A 53 1.94 1.39 29.61
CA CYS A 53 2.04 0.62 28.37
C CYS A 53 3.36 0.86 27.61
N HIS A 54 3.78 -0.13 26.81
CA HIS A 54 4.91 0.04 25.90
C HIS A 54 4.66 1.21 24.91
N PRO A 55 5.68 2.03 24.56
CA PRO A 55 5.50 3.24 23.77
C PRO A 55 4.83 3.01 22.41
N GLU A 56 5.05 1.84 21.83
CA GLU A 56 4.47 1.44 20.53
C GLU A 56 3.00 1.02 20.59
N CYS A 57 2.38 1.01 21.77
CA CYS A 57 1.04 0.47 21.97
C CYS A 57 -0.01 1.56 22.16
N ALA A 58 -1.15 1.40 21.48
CA ALA A 58 -2.36 2.18 21.66
C ALA A 58 -3.29 1.43 22.63
N GLY A 59 -2.92 1.42 23.91
CA GLY A 59 -3.57 0.64 24.98
C GLY A 59 -2.99 -0.77 25.12
N CYS A 60 -3.02 -1.29 26.34
CA CYS A 60 -2.42 -2.59 26.69
C CYS A 60 -3.19 -3.28 27.81
N SER A 61 -3.17 -4.62 27.83
CA SER A 61 -3.68 -5.42 28.95
C SER A 61 -2.64 -5.58 30.08
N GLU A 62 -1.35 -5.49 29.75
CA GLU A 62 -0.24 -5.68 30.69
C GLU A 62 0.77 -4.53 30.57
N SER A 63 1.27 -4.04 31.70
CA SER A 63 2.22 -2.94 31.76
C SER A 63 3.58 -3.35 31.18
N ARG A 64 4.25 -2.41 30.49
CA ARG A 64 5.61 -2.54 29.94
C ARG A 64 5.83 -3.70 28.93
N SER A 65 4.77 -4.32 28.43
CA SER A 65 4.84 -5.38 27.41
C SER A 65 4.55 -4.82 26.02
N ALA A 66 5.40 -5.15 25.04
CA ALA A 66 5.18 -4.84 23.63
C ALA A 66 4.24 -5.83 22.92
N VAL A 67 3.83 -6.89 23.62
CA VAL A 67 3.07 -8.04 23.07
C VAL A 67 1.62 -8.03 23.56
N SER A 68 1.38 -7.41 24.71
CA SER A 68 0.08 -7.36 25.39
C SER A 68 -0.70 -6.10 24.99
N CYS A 69 -0.69 -5.75 23.71
CA CYS A 69 -1.21 -4.48 23.19
C CYS A 69 -2.51 -4.68 22.40
N PHE A 70 -3.45 -3.75 22.54
CA PHE A 70 -4.73 -3.82 21.81
C PHE A 70 -4.57 -3.42 20.34
N ALA A 71 -3.77 -2.38 20.09
CA ALA A 71 -3.39 -1.93 18.76
C ALA A 71 -1.98 -1.34 18.78
N CYS A 72 -1.30 -1.37 17.63
CA CYS A 72 0.02 -0.74 17.48
C CYS A 72 -0.11 0.67 16.92
N LYS A 73 0.79 1.55 17.35
CA LYS A 73 0.90 2.91 16.79
C LYS A 73 1.57 2.90 15.43
N HIS A 74 2.62 2.10 15.27
CA HIS A 74 3.39 1.98 14.03
C HIS A 74 3.17 0.61 13.40
N LEU A 75 4.03 -0.37 13.67
CA LEU A 75 4.03 -1.64 12.95
C LEU A 75 3.60 -2.80 13.84
N THR A 76 2.87 -3.74 13.24
CA THR A 76 2.52 -5.03 13.83
C THR A 76 3.47 -6.11 13.32
N GLN A 77 4.19 -6.79 14.21
CA GLN A 77 5.08 -7.89 13.84
C GLN A 77 4.58 -9.20 14.40
N SER A 78 4.39 -10.20 13.53
CA SER A 78 3.95 -11.53 13.96
C SER A 78 5.05 -12.22 14.76
N LEU A 79 4.65 -12.85 15.87
CA LEU A 79 5.57 -13.68 16.64
C LEU A 79 5.84 -14.98 15.89
N ARG A 80 7.06 -15.52 16.01
CA ARG A 80 7.45 -16.80 15.38
C ARG A 80 6.52 -17.96 15.75
N ASN A 81 5.97 -17.95 16.96
CA ASN A 81 5.06 -18.99 17.46
C ASN A 81 3.61 -18.82 16.97
N ARG A 82 3.32 -17.84 16.09
CA ARG A 82 1.98 -17.47 15.60
C ARG A 82 0.96 -17.14 16.71
N ALA A 83 1.40 -17.00 17.96
CA ALA A 83 0.57 -16.71 19.12
C ALA A 83 0.44 -15.20 19.37
N GLY A 84 0.05 -14.43 18.35
CA GLY A 84 -0.16 -12.98 18.45
C GLY A 84 0.89 -12.14 17.72
N PHE A 85 0.95 -10.86 18.10
CA PHE A 85 1.82 -9.86 17.50
C PHE A 85 2.54 -9.06 18.59
N LYS A 86 3.65 -8.44 18.21
CA LYS A 86 4.28 -7.39 18.99
C LYS A 86 4.24 -6.07 18.22
N CYS A 87 4.15 -4.96 18.93
CA CYS A 87 4.24 -3.63 18.36
C CYS A 87 5.69 -3.17 18.31
N VAL A 88 6.13 -2.73 17.13
CA VAL A 88 7.50 -2.26 16.89
C VAL A 88 7.47 -0.96 16.08
N SER A 89 8.48 -0.11 16.27
CA SER A 89 8.68 1.09 15.44
C SER A 89 9.32 0.74 14.09
N HIS A 90 10.17 -0.30 14.07
CA HIS A 90 10.82 -0.84 12.88
C HIS A 90 10.78 -2.37 12.92
N CYS A 91 10.69 -3.02 11.76
CA CYS A 91 10.73 -4.48 11.69
C CYS A 91 12.10 -5.01 12.13
N ASP A 92 12.11 -6.09 12.92
CA ASP A 92 13.35 -6.79 13.26
C ASP A 92 14.04 -7.40 12.03
N GLU A 93 15.29 -7.82 12.21
CA GLU A 93 16.01 -8.61 11.20
C GLU A 93 15.22 -9.86 10.75
N GLY A 94 15.24 -10.11 9.44
CA GLY A 94 14.47 -11.18 8.82
C GLY A 94 13.00 -10.84 8.57
N PHE A 95 12.60 -9.57 8.74
CA PHE A 95 11.29 -9.07 8.37
C PHE A 95 11.38 -7.85 7.44
N PHE A 96 10.39 -7.70 6.57
CA PHE A 96 10.21 -6.53 5.71
C PHE A 96 8.86 -5.87 5.99
N VAL A 97 8.78 -4.56 5.72
CA VAL A 97 7.57 -3.77 5.93
C VAL A 97 6.63 -3.98 4.73
N GLU A 98 5.40 -4.41 5.01
CA GLU A 98 4.31 -4.51 4.06
C GLU A 98 3.08 -3.78 4.64
N GLY A 99 2.90 -2.51 4.26
CA GLY A 99 1.92 -1.63 4.91
C GLY A 99 2.29 -1.41 6.38
N ASP A 100 1.34 -1.65 7.29
CA ASP A 100 1.54 -1.52 8.76
C ASP A 100 1.94 -2.85 9.42
N LYS A 101 2.40 -3.82 8.62
CA LYS A 101 2.74 -5.17 9.07
C LYS A 101 4.18 -5.52 8.73
N CYS A 102 4.86 -6.16 9.65
CA CYS A 102 6.16 -6.79 9.39
C CYS A 102 5.93 -8.23 8.95
N ARG A 103 6.32 -8.53 7.71
CA ARG A 103 6.26 -9.87 7.12
C ARG A 103 7.63 -10.51 7.15
N VAL A 104 7.68 -11.83 7.33
CA VAL A 104 8.94 -12.57 7.35
C VAL A 104 9.54 -12.67 5.94
N CYS A 105 10.86 -12.56 5.85
CA CYS A 105 11.62 -12.83 4.63
C CYS A 105 11.61 -14.33 4.29
N SER A 106 11.92 -14.66 3.03
CA SER A 106 12.25 -16.01 2.62
C SER A 106 13.42 -16.56 3.45
N PRO A 107 13.44 -17.85 3.79
CA PRO A 107 14.52 -18.45 4.57
C PRO A 107 15.90 -18.36 3.87
N ASN A 108 15.92 -18.07 2.57
CA ASN A 108 17.14 -17.88 1.79
C ASN A 108 17.74 -16.47 1.96
N CYS A 109 17.04 -15.55 2.61
CA CYS A 109 17.48 -14.18 2.85
C CYS A 109 17.84 -13.96 4.32
N LYS A 110 18.85 -13.12 4.58
CA LYS A 110 19.10 -12.57 5.92
C LYS A 110 18.23 -11.33 6.17
N SER A 111 18.20 -10.42 5.20
CA SER A 111 17.26 -9.29 5.14
C SER A 111 16.69 -9.19 3.74
N CYS A 112 15.51 -8.59 3.59
CA CYS A 112 14.81 -8.55 2.31
C CYS A 112 13.99 -7.26 2.15
N VAL A 113 13.78 -6.85 0.90
CA VAL A 113 12.88 -5.74 0.55
C VAL A 113 11.45 -6.27 0.34
N LYS A 114 11.34 -7.50 -0.15
CA LYS A 114 10.10 -8.29 -0.31
C LYS A 114 10.42 -9.74 0.05
N ALA A 115 9.39 -10.57 0.25
CA ALA A 115 9.54 -11.97 0.66
C ALA A 115 10.72 -12.70 -0.03
N GLU A 116 10.79 -12.69 -1.37
CA GLU A 116 11.84 -13.38 -2.14
C GLU A 116 12.94 -12.45 -2.70
N GLN A 117 12.88 -11.14 -2.44
CA GLN A 117 13.86 -10.18 -2.93
C GLN A 117 14.80 -9.80 -1.79
N CYS A 118 15.90 -10.56 -1.65
CA CYS A 118 16.88 -10.36 -0.59
C CYS A 118 17.63 -9.04 -0.76
N GLN A 119 17.98 -8.43 0.36
CA GLN A 119 18.88 -7.28 0.46
C GLN A 119 20.25 -7.71 1.01
N THR A 120 20.26 -8.72 1.89
CA THR A 120 21.48 -9.38 2.35
C THR A 120 21.27 -10.89 2.42
N CYS A 121 22.35 -11.63 2.18
CA CYS A 121 22.35 -13.08 2.16
C CYS A 121 22.85 -13.66 3.48
N PRO A 122 22.39 -14.87 3.85
CA PRO A 122 22.93 -15.58 4.98
C PRO A 122 24.32 -16.13 4.65
N GLY A 123 25.24 -16.05 5.62
CA GLY A 123 26.60 -16.60 5.50
C GLY A 123 27.47 -15.87 4.47
N ALA A 124 28.26 -16.65 3.71
CA ALA A 124 29.19 -16.15 2.69
C ALA A 124 28.63 -16.22 1.26
N LYS A 125 27.31 -16.30 1.11
CA LYS A 125 26.63 -16.33 -0.20
C LYS A 125 26.72 -14.96 -0.89
N LEU A 126 26.67 -14.95 -2.22
CA LEU A 126 26.67 -13.75 -3.05
C LEU A 126 25.24 -13.33 -3.40
N LEU A 127 24.98 -12.02 -3.36
CA LEU A 127 23.69 -11.43 -3.75
C LEU A 127 23.71 -11.06 -5.23
N ILE A 128 22.73 -11.51 -6.01
CA ILE A 128 22.54 -11.05 -7.39
C ILE A 128 21.97 -9.63 -7.36
N ASP A 129 22.79 -8.65 -7.76
CA ASP A 129 22.48 -7.22 -7.71
C ASP A 129 22.50 -6.62 -9.13
N VAL A 130 21.61 -7.13 -9.98
CA VAL A 130 21.47 -6.69 -11.36
C VAL A 130 19.99 -6.50 -11.68
N ASP A 131 19.62 -5.30 -12.10
CA ASP A 131 18.23 -4.93 -12.45
C ASP A 131 17.92 -5.18 -13.94
N HIS A 132 18.27 -6.35 -14.48
CA HIS A 132 18.05 -6.65 -15.91
C HIS A 132 16.99 -7.72 -16.15
N TYR A 133 16.13 -7.43 -17.14
CA TYR A 133 14.96 -8.25 -17.52
C TYR A 133 15.29 -9.66 -17.98
N ALA A 134 16.52 -9.91 -18.45
CA ALA A 134 16.95 -11.24 -18.87
C ALA A 134 17.11 -12.22 -17.70
N HIS A 135 17.31 -11.72 -16.48
CA HIS A 135 17.51 -12.54 -15.29
C HIS A 135 16.48 -12.15 -14.22
N LEU A 136 15.45 -12.97 -14.07
CA LEU A 136 14.42 -12.84 -13.03
C LEU A 136 14.93 -13.03 -11.59
N ASP A 137 16.26 -13.05 -11.41
CA ASP A 137 16.94 -13.50 -10.21
C ASP A 137 17.49 -12.35 -9.36
N HIS A 138 17.08 -11.10 -9.64
CA HIS A 138 17.45 -9.97 -8.81
C HIS A 138 17.04 -10.21 -7.34
N GLY A 139 17.98 -10.01 -6.43
CA GLY A 139 17.76 -10.23 -5.01
C GLY A 139 17.82 -11.70 -4.60
N GLN A 140 18.36 -12.61 -5.42
CA GLN A 140 18.63 -13.99 -5.01
C GLN A 140 20.02 -14.16 -4.42
N CYS A 141 20.14 -15.12 -3.52
CA CYS A 141 21.39 -15.49 -2.86
C CYS A 141 21.94 -16.80 -3.43
N VAL A 142 23.12 -16.76 -4.02
CA VAL A 142 23.77 -17.89 -4.68
C VAL A 142 25.16 -18.17 -4.11
N ASP A 143 25.64 -19.41 -4.23
CA ASP A 143 26.99 -19.78 -3.80
C ASP A 143 28.07 -19.39 -4.82
N ALA A 144 27.69 -19.28 -6.10
CA ALA A 144 28.55 -18.84 -7.19
C ALA A 144 27.72 -18.01 -8.19
N CYS A 145 28.35 -17.00 -8.79
CA CYS A 145 27.67 -16.17 -9.77
C CYS A 145 27.38 -16.95 -11.07
N PRO A 146 26.19 -16.79 -11.67
CA PRO A 146 25.85 -17.40 -12.96
C PRO A 146 26.68 -16.80 -14.10
N GLU A 147 26.64 -17.44 -15.28
CA GLU A 147 27.35 -16.96 -16.47
C GLU A 147 26.93 -15.52 -16.84
N GLY A 148 27.92 -14.70 -17.21
CA GLY A 148 27.70 -13.28 -17.52
C GLY A 148 27.86 -12.33 -16.32
N LEU A 149 27.88 -12.87 -15.09
CA LEU A 149 28.13 -12.10 -13.87
C LEU A 149 29.51 -12.40 -13.29
N GLU A 150 30.08 -11.40 -12.64
CA GLU A 150 31.34 -11.49 -11.91
C GLU A 150 31.12 -11.19 -10.43
N ALA A 151 31.86 -11.89 -9.57
CA ALA A 151 31.77 -11.69 -8.13
C ALA A 151 32.55 -10.43 -7.72
N ASP A 152 31.83 -9.46 -7.17
CA ASP A 152 32.38 -8.26 -6.56
C ASP A 152 32.46 -8.42 -5.03
N TYR A 153 33.70 -8.53 -4.54
CA TYR A 153 34.03 -8.63 -3.12
C TYR A 153 34.45 -7.29 -2.49
N THR A 154 34.36 -6.18 -3.23
CA THR A 154 34.77 -4.86 -2.72
C THR A 154 33.84 -4.35 -1.62
N ILE A 155 32.60 -4.83 -1.58
CA ILE A 155 31.59 -4.46 -0.59
C ILE A 155 31.79 -5.28 0.68
N ALA A 156 32.29 -4.63 1.74
CA ALA A 156 32.60 -5.26 3.03
C ALA A 156 31.39 -5.91 3.74
N ILE A 157 30.17 -5.49 3.42
CA ILE A 157 28.95 -5.94 4.10
C ILE A 157 28.34 -7.19 3.43
N GLN A 158 28.41 -7.26 2.10
CA GLN A 158 27.75 -8.29 1.30
C GLN A 158 28.41 -8.36 -0.07
N ALA A 159 29.05 -9.48 -0.40
CA ALA A 159 29.56 -9.74 -1.74
C ALA A 159 28.40 -9.86 -2.73
N ARG A 160 28.60 -9.39 -3.96
CA ARG A 160 27.54 -9.32 -4.98
C ARG A 160 27.97 -9.95 -6.30
N CYS A 161 27.00 -10.44 -7.04
CA CYS A 161 27.17 -10.77 -8.45
C CYS A 161 26.76 -9.54 -9.27
N VAL A 162 27.72 -8.95 -9.96
CA VAL A 162 27.54 -7.76 -10.79
C VAL A 162 27.81 -8.09 -12.24
N LEU A 163 27.30 -7.27 -13.16
CA LEU A 163 27.62 -7.43 -14.58
C LEU A 163 29.12 -7.29 -14.82
N LYS A 164 29.67 -8.19 -15.64
CA LYS A 164 31.06 -8.09 -16.09
C LYS A 164 31.27 -6.75 -16.79
N LYS A 165 32.37 -6.07 -16.46
CA LYS A 165 32.74 -4.82 -17.13
C LYS A 165 32.96 -5.06 -18.62
N ASN A 166 32.15 -4.42 -19.46
CA ASN A 166 32.33 -4.45 -20.91
C ASN A 166 33.61 -3.70 -21.31
N VAL A 167 34.52 -4.39 -22.01
CA VAL A 167 35.81 -3.86 -22.45
C VAL A 167 35.71 -3.24 -23.85
N CYS A 168 34.63 -3.51 -24.58
CA CYS A 168 34.39 -3.00 -25.92
C CYS A 168 33.91 -1.54 -25.92
N SER A 169 34.00 -0.90 -27.09
CA SER A 169 33.45 0.44 -27.32
C SER A 169 31.91 0.47 -27.23
N VAL A 170 31.34 1.65 -27.02
CA VAL A 170 29.88 1.85 -27.04
C VAL A 170 29.26 1.30 -28.33
N GLY A 171 28.10 0.64 -28.22
CA GLY A 171 27.46 -0.09 -29.32
C GLY A 171 28.03 -1.47 -29.62
N TYR A 172 29.01 -1.96 -28.83
CA TYR A 172 29.56 -3.30 -28.94
C TYR A 172 29.61 -4.01 -27.58
N TYR A 173 29.45 -5.34 -27.57
CA TYR A 173 29.65 -6.19 -26.41
C TYR A 173 30.74 -7.23 -26.65
N GLU A 174 31.34 -7.75 -25.57
CA GLU A 174 32.34 -8.81 -25.63
C GLU A 174 31.64 -10.17 -25.76
N ALA A 175 31.72 -10.80 -26.93
CA ALA A 175 31.22 -12.15 -27.15
C ALA A 175 32.11 -13.21 -26.46
N PRO A 176 31.63 -14.46 -26.26
CA PRO A 176 32.40 -15.51 -25.57
C PRO A 176 33.77 -15.83 -26.20
N ASN A 177 33.92 -15.57 -27.50
CA ASN A 177 35.17 -15.69 -28.25
C ASN A 177 36.14 -14.50 -28.05
N ARG A 178 35.86 -13.58 -27.12
CA ARG A 178 36.62 -12.34 -26.85
C ARG A 178 36.65 -11.37 -28.04
N VAL A 179 35.66 -11.44 -28.92
CA VAL A 179 35.51 -10.52 -30.05
C VAL A 179 34.41 -9.51 -29.71
N CYS A 180 34.65 -8.23 -30.01
CA CYS A 180 33.65 -7.20 -29.87
C CYS A 180 32.63 -7.30 -31.01
N THR A 181 31.38 -7.59 -30.66
CA THR A 181 30.25 -7.74 -31.59
C THR A 181 29.25 -6.62 -31.38
N VAL A 182 28.56 -6.21 -32.46
CA VAL A 182 27.60 -5.09 -32.42
C VAL A 182 26.40 -5.44 -31.53
N CYS A 183 25.91 -4.45 -30.78
CA CYS A 183 24.66 -4.53 -30.02
C CYS A 183 23.43 -4.70 -30.92
N ASP A 184 22.29 -5.04 -30.33
CA ASP A 184 20.99 -4.93 -30.99
C ASP A 184 20.65 -3.47 -31.32
N ASP A 185 19.90 -3.23 -32.41
CA ASP A 185 19.51 -1.88 -32.84
C ASP A 185 18.69 -1.13 -31.79
N ALA A 186 18.01 -1.85 -30.90
CA ALA A 186 17.27 -1.27 -29.77
C ALA A 186 18.17 -0.72 -28.66
N CYS A 187 19.46 -1.09 -28.61
CA CYS A 187 20.38 -0.72 -27.53
C CYS A 187 21.40 0.34 -27.97
N ALA A 188 21.65 1.34 -27.13
CA ALA A 188 22.82 2.21 -27.26
C ALA A 188 24.08 1.56 -26.65
N THR A 189 23.90 0.89 -25.51
CA THR A 189 24.94 0.07 -24.85
C THR A 189 24.33 -1.25 -24.42
N CYS A 190 25.11 -2.32 -24.48
CA CYS A 190 24.67 -3.67 -24.16
C CYS A 190 25.78 -4.48 -23.48
N HIS A 191 25.38 -5.50 -22.72
CA HIS A 191 26.27 -6.47 -22.10
C HIS A 191 26.22 -7.86 -22.78
N GLY A 192 25.34 -8.03 -23.76
CA GLY A 192 25.24 -9.28 -24.51
C GLY A 192 24.30 -9.18 -25.73
N PRO A 193 23.98 -10.32 -26.37
CA PRO A 193 23.19 -10.35 -27.60
C PRO A 193 21.69 -10.05 -27.39
N GLY A 194 21.12 -9.33 -28.36
CA GLY A 194 19.68 -9.11 -28.48
C GLY A 194 19.11 -7.98 -27.60
N PRO A 195 17.80 -7.70 -27.70
CA PRO A 195 17.17 -6.50 -27.13
C PRO A 195 16.90 -6.59 -25.62
N LEU A 196 17.10 -7.77 -25.01
CA LEU A 196 16.90 -7.99 -23.57
C LEU A 196 18.18 -7.75 -22.75
N GLN A 197 19.33 -7.61 -23.41
CA GLN A 197 20.65 -7.41 -22.80
C GLN A 197 21.16 -5.97 -23.01
N CYS A 198 20.24 -5.01 -23.13
CA CYS A 198 20.56 -3.59 -23.21
C CYS A 198 20.81 -3.01 -21.82
N ASP A 199 21.93 -2.31 -21.64
CA ASP A 199 22.18 -1.47 -20.45
C ASP A 199 21.53 -0.08 -20.61
N SER A 200 21.42 0.40 -21.86
CA SER A 200 20.73 1.64 -22.19
C SER A 200 20.08 1.56 -23.57
N CYS A 201 18.93 2.21 -23.73
CA CYS A 201 18.18 2.18 -24.98
C CYS A 201 18.73 3.14 -26.02
N ALA A 202 18.66 2.74 -27.29
CA ALA A 202 18.96 3.58 -28.43
C ALA A 202 17.95 4.75 -28.55
N PRO A 203 18.26 5.80 -29.33
CA PRO A 203 17.29 6.82 -29.68
C PRO A 203 16.04 6.18 -30.29
N HIS A 204 14.86 6.67 -29.92
CA HIS A 204 13.57 6.08 -30.31
C HIS A 204 13.22 4.73 -29.67
N TYR A 205 13.92 4.35 -28.59
CA TYR A 205 13.56 3.23 -27.72
C TYR A 205 13.46 3.66 -26.26
N SER A 206 12.71 2.92 -25.45
CA SER A 206 12.52 3.15 -24.02
C SER A 206 12.27 1.83 -23.29
N ASN A 207 12.55 1.76 -22.00
CA ASN A 207 12.37 0.57 -21.16
C ASN A 207 11.40 0.81 -19.99
N LEU A 208 10.46 1.75 -20.13
CA LEU A 208 9.69 2.26 -19.01
C LEU A 208 8.62 1.28 -18.49
N SER A 209 7.91 0.61 -19.39
CA SER A 209 6.78 -0.24 -19.03
C SER A 209 7.21 -1.65 -18.69
N VAL A 210 8.19 -2.18 -19.43
CA VAL A 210 8.59 -3.59 -19.37
C VAL A 210 10.10 -3.76 -19.18
N GLY A 211 10.85 -2.72 -18.78
CA GLY A 211 12.28 -2.76 -18.42
C GLY A 211 13.28 -3.37 -19.42
N TYR A 212 12.85 -3.69 -20.64
CA TYR A 212 13.71 -3.86 -21.81
C TYR A 212 13.34 -2.84 -22.88
N CYS A 213 14.28 -2.56 -23.78
CA CYS A 213 14.13 -1.50 -24.76
C CYS A 213 13.09 -1.87 -25.84
N ARG A 214 11.98 -1.14 -25.86
CA ARG A 214 10.91 -1.21 -26.84
C ARG A 214 10.85 0.07 -27.66
N PRO A 215 10.43 0.00 -28.94
CA PRO A 215 10.34 1.17 -29.79
C PRO A 215 9.31 2.16 -29.27
N CYS A 216 9.53 3.44 -29.53
CA CYS A 216 8.57 4.49 -29.19
C CYS A 216 7.29 4.36 -30.01
N CYS A 217 6.14 4.59 -29.37
CA CYS A 217 4.86 4.63 -30.07
C CYS A 217 4.82 5.79 -31.07
N ALA A 218 4.21 5.55 -32.23
CA ALA A 218 3.81 6.63 -33.13
C ALA A 218 2.60 7.38 -32.56
N ASP A 219 2.32 8.57 -33.10
CA ASP A 219 1.18 9.39 -32.65
C ASP A 219 -0.15 8.61 -32.77
N ASN A 220 -0.95 8.63 -31.71
CA ASN A 220 -2.25 7.96 -31.58
C ASN A 220 -2.24 6.41 -31.59
N GLN A 221 -1.11 5.75 -31.29
CA GLN A 221 -1.07 4.30 -31.08
C GLN A 221 -1.29 3.91 -29.62
N ASP A 222 -2.01 2.81 -29.39
CA ASP A 222 -2.17 2.23 -28.05
C ASP A 222 -0.91 1.41 -27.66
N PRO A 223 -0.22 1.74 -26.55
CA PRO A 223 0.96 1.02 -26.08
C PRO A 223 0.73 -0.46 -25.77
N MET A 224 -0.48 -0.84 -25.33
CA MET A 224 -0.81 -2.22 -24.98
C MET A 224 -0.99 -3.10 -26.22
N GLU A 225 -1.52 -2.53 -27.31
CA GLU A 225 -1.77 -3.25 -28.57
C GLU A 225 -0.52 -3.36 -29.44
N ILE A 226 0.27 -2.29 -29.53
CA ILE A 226 1.46 -2.22 -30.40
C ILE A 226 2.76 -2.61 -29.67
N HIS A 227 2.69 -2.87 -28.36
CA HIS A 227 3.85 -3.21 -27.53
C HIS A 227 4.98 -2.17 -27.66
N CYS A 228 4.62 -0.89 -27.66
CA CYS A 228 5.52 0.24 -27.77
C CYS A 228 5.56 1.06 -26.47
N GLU A 229 6.51 1.98 -26.38
CA GLU A 229 6.73 2.81 -25.19
C GLU A 229 6.44 4.29 -25.44
N ASP A 230 5.96 4.98 -24.41
CA ASP A 230 5.70 6.41 -24.47
C ASP A 230 6.97 7.21 -24.12
N CYS A 231 7.84 7.36 -25.11
CA CYS A 231 9.13 8.05 -24.98
C CYS A 231 9.01 9.58 -24.81
N LYS A 232 7.79 10.13 -24.92
CA LYS A 232 7.55 11.57 -24.74
C LYS A 232 7.51 11.98 -23.26
N LEU A 233 7.50 11.01 -22.33
CA LEU A 233 7.38 11.28 -20.90
C LEU A 233 8.71 11.70 -20.26
N THR A 234 8.73 12.94 -19.76
CA THR A 234 9.84 13.50 -18.98
C THR A 234 9.78 13.09 -17.50
N ALA A 235 10.89 13.27 -16.77
CA ALA A 235 11.04 12.95 -15.34
C ALA A 235 9.92 13.44 -14.42
N SER A 236 9.34 14.60 -14.71
CA SER A 236 8.26 15.22 -13.93
C SER A 236 6.89 14.60 -14.23
N GLN A 237 6.63 14.20 -15.47
CA GLN A 237 5.40 13.49 -15.85
C GLN A 237 5.34 12.06 -15.26
N ARG A 238 6.50 11.51 -14.82
CA ARG A 238 6.66 10.23 -14.10
C ARG A 238 5.91 10.16 -12.75
N ALA A 239 5.77 11.28 -12.04
CA ALA A 239 5.08 11.30 -10.73
C ALA A 239 3.56 11.50 -10.87
N GLN A 240 3.11 12.15 -11.94
CA GLN A 240 1.74 12.62 -12.08
C GLN A 240 0.77 11.55 -12.61
N ARG A 241 1.25 10.57 -13.40
CA ARG A 241 0.39 9.44 -13.84
C ARG A 241 -0.11 8.56 -12.69
N ARG A 242 0.58 8.52 -11.53
CA ARG A 242 0.05 7.86 -10.31
C ARG A 242 -1.18 8.58 -9.73
N HIS A 243 -1.30 9.90 -9.89
CA HIS A 243 -2.48 10.67 -9.47
C HIS A 243 -3.59 10.72 -10.52
N SER A 244 -3.28 10.44 -11.80
CA SER A 244 -4.27 10.46 -12.88
C SER A 244 -5.34 9.38 -12.73
N GLY A 245 -5.00 8.20 -12.19
CA GLY A 245 -5.98 7.15 -11.91
C GLY A 245 -6.98 7.52 -10.82
N PHE A 246 -6.56 8.33 -9.84
CA PHE A 246 -7.45 8.85 -8.81
C PHE A 246 -8.40 9.92 -9.38
N GLN A 247 -7.91 10.77 -10.28
CA GLN A 247 -8.74 11.77 -10.94
C GLN A 247 -9.79 11.15 -11.87
N THR A 248 -9.44 10.15 -12.68
CA THR A 248 -10.42 9.45 -13.53
C THR A 248 -11.45 8.70 -12.69
N PHE A 249 -11.02 8.02 -11.61
CA PHE A 249 -11.92 7.34 -10.69
C PHE A 249 -12.92 8.29 -10.02
N LEU A 250 -12.47 9.47 -9.56
CA LEU A 250 -13.34 10.50 -8.99
C LEU A 250 -14.37 11.02 -10.01
N MET A 251 -13.98 11.21 -11.27
CA MET A 251 -14.89 11.64 -12.32
C MET A 251 -15.99 10.59 -12.59
N PHE A 252 -15.64 9.30 -12.65
CA PHE A 252 -16.62 8.23 -12.81
C PHE A 252 -17.57 8.11 -11.61
N ALA A 253 -17.06 8.28 -10.39
CA ALA A 253 -17.87 8.23 -9.17
C ALA A 253 -18.91 9.36 -9.11
N VAL A 254 -18.55 10.58 -9.52
CA VAL A 254 -19.47 11.73 -9.58
C VAL A 254 -20.56 11.49 -10.63
N VAL A 255 -20.21 10.95 -11.80
CA VAL A 255 -21.20 10.63 -12.85
C VAL A 255 -22.19 9.57 -12.38
N LEU A 256 -21.71 8.50 -11.73
CA LEU A 256 -22.59 7.46 -11.14
C LEU A 256 -23.51 8.03 -10.07
N ALA A 257 -23.00 8.90 -9.18
CA ALA A 257 -23.81 9.55 -8.16
C ALA A 257 -24.94 10.39 -8.78
N LEU A 258 -24.65 11.15 -9.83
CA LEU A 258 -25.66 11.96 -10.53
C LEU A 258 -26.73 11.09 -11.21
N VAL A 259 -26.34 9.96 -11.81
CA VAL A 259 -27.28 9.00 -12.41
C VAL A 259 -28.16 8.37 -11.33
N CYS A 260 -27.60 7.96 -10.19
CA CYS A 260 -28.36 7.43 -9.05
C CYS A 260 -29.32 8.48 -8.46
N CYS A 261 -28.89 9.74 -8.35
CA CYS A 261 -29.75 10.84 -7.91
C CYS A 261 -30.91 11.08 -8.89
N ALA A 262 -30.64 11.11 -10.20
CA ALA A 262 -31.66 11.26 -11.22
C ALA A 262 -32.68 10.10 -11.19
N PHE A 263 -32.19 8.86 -11.06
CA PHE A 263 -33.04 7.68 -10.92
C PHE A 263 -33.89 7.73 -9.64
N GLY A 264 -33.32 8.17 -8.51
CA GLY A 264 -34.05 8.37 -7.27
C GLY A 264 -35.15 9.44 -7.36
N VAL A 265 -34.88 10.55 -8.07
CA VAL A 265 -35.89 11.59 -8.34
C VAL A 265 -37.01 11.05 -9.25
N MET A 266 -36.66 10.30 -10.29
CA MET A 266 -37.64 9.66 -11.18
C MET A 266 -38.52 8.66 -10.44
N LEU A 267 -37.96 7.86 -9.53
CA LEU A 267 -38.73 6.96 -8.66
C LEU A 267 -39.65 7.71 -7.69
N LYS A 268 -39.21 8.84 -7.14
CA LYS A 268 -40.05 9.68 -6.28
C LYS A 268 -41.19 10.34 -7.05
N LEU A 269 -40.95 10.81 -8.27
CA LEU A 269 -41.98 11.36 -9.14
C LEU A 269 -42.98 10.29 -9.59
N TYR A 270 -42.52 9.07 -9.85
CA TYR A 270 -43.38 7.93 -10.16
C TYR A 270 -44.23 7.49 -8.96
N ALA A 271 -43.64 7.42 -7.76
CA ALA A 271 -44.36 7.09 -6.52
C ALA A 271 -45.39 8.14 -6.13
N ASN A 272 -45.06 9.43 -6.31
CA ASN A 272 -45.99 10.54 -6.06
C ASN A 272 -47.11 10.64 -7.10
N GLY A 273 -47.03 9.89 -8.22
CA GLY A 273 -48.07 9.80 -9.24
C GLY A 273 -49.14 8.73 -8.98
N MET A 274 -48.91 7.77 -8.07
CA MET A 274 -49.87 6.69 -7.77
C MET A 274 -50.70 6.94 -6.50
N TRP A 275 -50.37 7.96 -5.69
CA TRP A 275 -51.04 8.25 -4.42
C TRP A 275 -51.82 9.55 -4.48
N ASN A 276 -52.78 9.64 -5.40
CA ASN A 276 -53.80 10.68 -5.37
C ASN A 276 -55.19 10.04 -5.58
N SER A 277 -55.64 9.29 -4.57
CA SER A 277 -57.05 8.91 -4.42
C SER A 277 -57.59 9.54 -3.13
N PRO A 278 -58.70 10.30 -3.18
CA PRO A 278 -59.23 10.98 -2.01
C PRO A 278 -60.02 9.97 -1.15
N SER A 279 -59.47 9.59 -0.01
CA SER A 279 -60.22 8.84 1.01
C SER A 279 -61.04 9.82 1.86
N ARG A 280 -62.34 9.84 1.62
CA ARG A 280 -63.32 10.45 2.52
C ARG A 280 -64.59 9.62 2.43
N ASN A 281 -64.94 8.90 3.50
CA ASN A 281 -66.28 8.97 4.08
C ASN A 281 -66.43 8.18 5.39
N ASN A 282 -67.42 8.66 6.11
CA ASN A 282 -67.73 8.59 7.53
C ASN A 282 -68.36 7.25 7.95
N ILE A 283 -68.29 6.97 9.25
CA ILE A 283 -68.85 5.80 9.93
C ILE A 283 -70.39 5.89 9.93
N ASP A 284 -71.07 4.79 9.63
CA ASP A 284 -72.49 4.59 9.98
C ASP A 284 -72.70 3.13 10.41
N TYR A 285 -73.16 2.92 11.66
CA TYR A 285 -73.55 1.61 12.19
C TYR A 285 -75.06 1.43 12.01
N THR A 286 -75.48 0.32 11.41
CA THR A 286 -76.87 -0.17 11.48
C THR A 286 -76.89 -1.69 11.73
N PRO A 287 -77.77 -2.20 12.63
CA PRO A 287 -77.73 -3.59 13.09
C PRO A 287 -78.57 -4.57 12.23
N LEU A 288 -78.27 -5.86 12.39
CA LEU A 288 -78.83 -7.04 11.68
C LEU A 288 -80.37 -7.10 11.59
N PRO A 289 -80.89 -7.87 10.63
CA PRO A 289 -81.56 -9.09 11.05
C PRO A 289 -81.20 -10.35 10.24
N ALA A 290 -81.46 -11.48 10.89
CA ALA A 290 -81.31 -12.85 10.43
C ALA A 290 -82.11 -13.17 9.14
N GLN A 291 -81.59 -14.09 8.32
CA GLN A 291 -82.29 -15.34 7.98
C GLN A 291 -81.44 -16.31 7.15
N SER A 292 -81.79 -17.57 7.37
CA SER A 292 -81.32 -18.88 6.95
C SER A 292 -81.40 -19.22 5.44
N SER A 293 -80.72 -20.34 5.12
CA SER A 293 -80.81 -21.21 3.91
C SER A 293 -79.98 -20.71 2.71
N LEU A 294 -79.25 -21.53 1.96
CA LEU A 294 -79.46 -22.92 1.56
C LEU A 294 -78.13 -23.49 0.99
N ASN A 295 -77.89 -24.78 1.19
CA ASN A 295 -76.79 -25.56 0.58
C ASN A 295 -76.77 -25.43 -0.96
N VAL A 296 -75.58 -25.37 -1.56
CA VAL A 296 -75.24 -26.13 -2.78
C VAL A 296 -73.72 -26.40 -2.77
N ASP A 297 -73.37 -27.68 -2.77
CA ASP A 297 -72.03 -28.20 -3.05
C ASP A 297 -71.57 -27.83 -4.48
N ASP A 298 -70.32 -27.41 -4.65
CA ASP A 298 -69.58 -27.82 -5.86
C ASP A 298 -68.09 -27.98 -5.57
N SER A 299 -67.56 -29.06 -6.13
CA SER A 299 -66.23 -29.61 -5.93
C SER A 299 -65.16 -28.82 -6.70
N SER A 300 -63.94 -28.73 -6.17
CA SER A 300 -62.73 -29.22 -6.87
C SER A 300 -61.43 -28.92 -6.11
N SER A 301 -60.86 -30.01 -5.60
CA SER A 301 -59.45 -30.43 -5.61
C SER A 301 -58.31 -29.40 -5.56
N GLU A 302 -57.51 -29.59 -4.50
CA GLU A 302 -56.11 -29.25 -4.31
C GLU A 302 -55.19 -29.76 -5.44
N ALA A 303 -54.09 -29.03 -5.71
CA ALA A 303 -52.73 -29.60 -5.76
C ALA A 303 -51.69 -28.49 -6.01
N GLU A 304 -50.74 -28.38 -5.07
CA GLU A 304 -49.48 -27.66 -5.19
C GLU A 304 -48.50 -28.44 -6.07
N SER A 305 -47.64 -27.75 -6.82
CA SER A 305 -46.56 -28.38 -7.58
C SER A 305 -45.26 -27.60 -7.44
N GLU A 306 -44.26 -28.29 -6.92
CA GLU A 306 -42.85 -27.92 -6.77
C GLU A 306 -42.08 -28.35 -8.04
N PHE A 307 -41.11 -27.56 -8.50
CA PHE A 307 -40.36 -27.82 -9.74
C PHE A 307 -38.84 -27.74 -9.52
N GLU A 308 -38.17 -28.89 -9.67
CA GLU A 308 -36.72 -29.03 -9.89
C GLU A 308 -36.34 -28.71 -11.36
N PRO A 309 -35.04 -28.48 -11.65
CA PRO A 309 -34.48 -29.09 -12.86
C PRO A 309 -33.07 -29.70 -12.69
N THR A 310 -33.03 -31.03 -12.86
CA THR A 310 -32.20 -31.87 -13.77
C THR A 310 -30.67 -31.73 -13.86
N ASP A 311 -30.01 -32.84 -13.49
CA ASP A 311 -28.70 -33.32 -13.96
C ASP A 311 -28.76 -33.95 -15.38
N VAL A 312 -27.72 -33.78 -16.22
CA VAL A 312 -27.38 -34.73 -17.31
C VAL A 312 -25.85 -34.80 -17.56
N VAL A 313 -25.29 -35.94 -17.13
CA VAL A 313 -24.37 -36.89 -17.81
C VAL A 313 -22.96 -36.48 -18.25
N THR A 314 -22.00 -37.14 -17.58
CA THR A 314 -20.64 -37.48 -17.99
C THR A 314 -20.63 -38.77 -18.83
N THR A 315 -20.02 -38.75 -20.01
CA THR A 315 -19.42 -39.97 -20.61
C THR A 315 -18.24 -39.63 -21.52
N LYS A 316 -17.11 -40.30 -21.20
CA LYS A 316 -16.06 -40.85 -22.07
C LYS A 316 -15.14 -39.93 -22.87
#